data_AF-A0A970BJW1-F1
#
_entry.id   AF-A0A970BJW1-F1
#
_cell.length_a   1.000
_cell.length_b   1.000
_cell.length_c   1.000
_cell.angle_alpha   90.00
_cell.angle_beta   90.00
_cell.angle_gamma   90.00
#
_symmetry.space_group_name_H-M   'P 1'
#
loop_
_entity.id
_entity.type
_entity.pdbx_description
1 polymer ?
#
loop_
_entity_poly.entity_id
_entity_poly.type
_entity_poly.pdbx_seq_one_letter_code
_entity_poly.pdbx_strand_id
1 'polypeptide(L)' 'MPSMREMATELGIDYDELIESFSEDRTPQEMATKFDISNEMAANLKEHYYKFGISSVMGGD' A
#
# COMPACT_ATOMS: atom_id res chain seq x y z
N MET A 1 0.49 3.45 -15.17
CA MET A 1 -0.20 2.77 -14.05
C MET A 1 -0.56 3.85 -13.05
N PRO A 2 -1.74 3.80 -12.41
CA PRO A 2 -2.07 4.75 -11.35
C PRO A 2 -1.01 4.70 -10.26
N SER A 3 -0.68 5.85 -9.69
CA SER A 3 0.19 5.96 -8.53
C SER A 3 -0.49 5.32 -7.32
N MET A 4 0.31 4.88 -6.35
CA MET A 4 -0.21 4.28 -5.13
C MET A 4 -1.13 5.23 -4.34
N ARG A 5 -0.87 6.55 -4.45
CA ARG A 5 -1.73 7.60 -3.88
C ARG A 5 -3.10 7.66 -4.54
N GLU A 6 -3.17 7.52 -5.86
CA GLU A 6 -4.45 7.50 -6.58
C GLU A 6 -5.27 6.28 -6.16
N MET A 7 -4.65 5.09 -6.11
CA MET A 7 -5.35 3.87 -5.66
C MET A 7 -5.85 3.96 -4.22
N ALA A 8 -5.05 4.52 -3.30
CA ALA A 8 -5.48 4.75 -1.92
C ALA A 8 -6.69 5.70 -1.87
N THR A 9 -6.63 6.80 -2.64
CA THR A 9 -7.71 7.80 -2.70
C THR A 9 -9.00 7.21 -3.27
N GLU A 10 -8.91 6.38 -4.32
CA GLU A 10 -10.06 5.69 -4.92
C GLU A 10 -10.74 4.72 -3.94
N LEU A 11 -9.96 4.11 -3.05
CA LEU A 11 -10.45 3.21 -2.00
C LEU A 11 -10.90 3.93 -0.73
N GLY A 12 -10.73 5.26 -0.65
CA GLY A 12 -11.01 6.03 0.57
C GLY A 12 -10.02 5.75 1.71
N ILE A 13 -8.84 5.24 1.39
CA ILE A 13 -7.77 4.91 2.35
C ILE A 13 -6.86 6.13 2.50
N ASP A 14 -6.49 6.43 3.74
CA ASP A 14 -5.46 7.42 4.02
C ASP A 14 -4.09 6.90 3.54
N TYR A 15 -3.48 7.64 2.61
CA TYR A 15 -2.20 7.26 2.01
C TYR A 15 -1.08 7.17 3.05
N ASP A 16 -1.07 8.05 4.05
CA ASP A 16 -0.02 8.05 5.08
C ASP A 16 -0.17 6.83 5.99
N GLU A 17 -1.40 6.49 6.39
CA GLU A 17 -1.67 5.24 7.13
C GLU A 17 -1.35 3.98 6.33
N LEU A 18 -1.55 4.03 5.00
CA LEU A 18 -1.23 2.93 4.10
C LEU A 18 0.29 2.69 4.05
N ILE A 19 1.09 3.76 3.92
CA ILE A 19 2.56 3.70 3.93
C ILE A 19 3.10 3.24 5.28
N GLU A 20 2.51 3.72 6.37
CA GLU A 20 2.88 3.27 7.72
C GLU A 20 2.62 1.76 7.88
N SER A 21 1.46 1.29 7.42
CA SER A 21 1.10 -0.14 7.46
C SER A 21 2.07 -1.00 6.66
N PHE A 22 2.60 -0.50 5.53
CA PHE A 22 3.65 -1.19 4.79
C PHE A 22 5.01 -1.13 5.47
N SER A 23 5.33 -0.02 6.12
CA SER A 23 6.59 0.17 6.85
C SER A 23 6.68 -0.74 8.09
N GLU A 24 5.53 -1.04 8.71
CA GLU A 24 5.40 -2.01 9.80
C GLU A 24 5.35 -3.48 9.32
N ASP A 25 5.50 -3.73 8.02
CA ASP A 25 5.40 -5.04 7.38
C ASP A 25 4.09 -5.81 7.70
N ARG A 26 2.97 -5.07 7.86
CA ARG A 26 1.67 -5.68 8.11
C ARG A 26 1.29 -6.65 6.98
N THR A 27 0.59 -7.71 7.35
CA THR A 27 0.08 -8.69 6.40
C THR A 27 -1.12 -8.12 5.62
N PRO A 28 -1.39 -8.62 4.40
CA PRO A 28 -2.58 -8.23 3.65
C PRO A 28 -3.91 -8.44 4.41
N GLN A 29 -3.97 -9.41 5.33
CA GLN A 29 -5.16 -9.64 6.16
C GLN A 29 -5.35 -8.53 7.21
N GLU A 30 -4.28 -8.10 7.85
CA GLU A 30 -4.32 -7.00 8.82
C GLU A 30 -4.69 -5.68 8.14
N MET A 31 -4.14 -5.44 6.96
CA MET A 31 -4.49 -4.27 6.13
C MET A 31 -5.93 -4.31 5.64
N ALA A 32 -6.39 -5.48 5.15
CA ALA A 32 -7.78 -5.68 4.75
C ALA A 32 -8.76 -5.35 5.89
N THR A 33 -8.43 -5.78 7.10
CA THR A 33 -9.24 -5.50 8.29
C THR A 33 -9.15 -4.02 8.71
N LYS A 34 -7.94 -3.42 8.67
CA LYS A 34 -7.73 -2.02 9.05
C LYS A 34 -8.45 -1.04 8.12
N PHE A 35 -8.40 -1.31 6.81
CA PHE A 35 -8.90 -0.41 5.77
C PHE A 35 -10.27 -0.81 5.21
N ASP A 36 -10.90 -1.84 5.77
CA ASP A 36 -12.18 -2.40 5.29
C ASP A 36 -12.17 -2.73 3.78
N ILE A 37 -11.06 -3.30 3.31
CA ILE A 37 -10.88 -3.73 1.92
C ILE A 37 -10.74 -5.24 1.81
N SER A 38 -10.86 -5.76 0.59
CA SER A 38 -10.62 -7.18 0.36
C SER A 38 -9.13 -7.54 0.55
N ASN A 39 -8.87 -8.78 0.96
CA ASN A 39 -7.50 -9.29 1.09
C ASN A 39 -6.72 -9.21 -0.23
N GLU A 40 -7.42 -9.41 -1.36
CA GLU A 40 -6.84 -9.30 -2.69
C GLU A 40 -6.41 -7.86 -3.01
N MET A 41 -7.22 -6.86 -2.67
CA MET A 41 -6.85 -5.44 -2.83
C MET A 41 -5.66 -5.09 -1.95
N ALA A 42 -5.66 -5.52 -0.68
CA ALA A 42 -4.54 -5.30 0.23
C ALA A 42 -3.24 -5.95 -0.29
N ALA A 43 -3.33 -7.17 -0.84
CA ALA A 43 -2.20 -7.86 -1.43
C ALA A 43 -1.68 -7.15 -2.69
N ASN A 44 -2.58 -6.64 -3.54
CA ASN A 44 -2.23 -5.85 -4.72
C ASN A 44 -1.51 -4.55 -4.34
N LEU A 45 -2.05 -3.80 -3.36
CA LEU A 45 -1.42 -2.59 -2.84
C LEU A 45 -0.04 -2.89 -2.24
N LYS A 46 0.10 -3.98 -1.47
CA LYS A 46 1.40 -4.42 -0.94
C LYS A 46 2.37 -4.71 -2.08
N GLU A 47 2.00 -5.54 -3.05
CA GLU A 47 2.85 -5.84 -4.19
C GLU A 47 3.27 -4.57 -4.95
N HIS A 48 2.35 -3.63 -5.14
CA HIS A 48 2.63 -2.35 -5.79
C HIS A 48 3.64 -1.52 -4.98
N TYR A 49 3.50 -1.46 -3.65
CA TYR A 49 4.47 -0.81 -2.78
C TYR A 49 5.86 -1.44 -2.88
N TYR A 50 5.98 -2.77 -2.89
CA TYR A 50 7.28 -3.43 -3.02
C TYR A 50 7.92 -3.21 -4.40
N LYS A 51 7.14 -3.21 -5.47
CA LYS A 51 7.64 -3.00 -6.84
C LYS A 51 8.04 -1.55 -7.12
N PHE A 52 7.20 -0.59 -6.69
CA PHE A 52 7.34 0.82 -7.07
C PHE A 52 7.74 1.73 -5.90
N GLY A 53 7.32 1.41 -4.67
CA GLY A 53 7.65 2.17 -3.46
C GLY A 53 9.07 1.94 -2.96
N ILE A 54 9.52 0.68 -2.86
CA ILE A 54 10.90 0.39 -2.40
C ILE A 54 11.94 0.88 -3.41
N SER A 55 11.67 0.74 -4.70
CA SER A 55 12.52 1.27 -5.77
C SER A 55 12.69 2.79 -5.69
N SER A 56 11.69 3.52 -5.18
CA SER A 56 11.74 4.97 -5.00
C SER A 56 12.43 5.43 -3.72
N VAL A 57 12.61 4.57 -2.72
CA VAL A 57 13.23 4.91 -1.42
C VAL A 57 14.64 4.32 -1.28
N MET A 58 14.94 3.21 -1.96
CA MET A 58 16.24 2.52 -1.91
C MET A 58 17.11 2.75 -3.17
N GLY A 59 16.61 3.51 -4.15
CA GLY A 59 17.34 3.93 -5.35
C GLY A 59 17.63 5.42 -5.33
N GLY A 60 18.53 5.85 -4.44
CA GLY A 60 19.11 7.19 -4.53
C GLY A 60 19.99 7.28 -5.78
N ASP A 61 19.70 8.26 -6.64
CA ASP A 61 20.70 8.93 -7.46
C ASP A 61 21.42 10.00 -6.61
#